data_AF-A0A4Y5R5R9-F1
#
_entry.id   AF-A0A4Y5R5R9-F1
#
_cell.length_a   1.000
_cell.length_b   1.000
_cell.length_c   1.000
_cell.angle_alpha   90.00
_cell.angle_beta   90.00
_cell.angle_gamma   90.00
#
_symmetry.space_group_name_H-M   'P 1'
#
loop_
_entity.id
_entity.type
_entity.pdbx_description
1 polymer ?
#
loop_
_entity_poly.entity_id
_entity_poly.type
_entity_poly.pdbx_seq_one_letter_code
_entity_poly.pdbx_strand_id
1 'polypeptide(L)'
;YTFASTLSHLRRTNTPIGRDGKLAKPRQLHNTHWGLVCPAETPEGQACGLVKNLSLMCYVSVGTPADPIKDFMIQRNMEVLEEYEPASSPFATKIFINGSWVGVHQDAKHLVSLVQDLRRKSIISHEVSLVRDIRDREFKIFSDAGRVMRPLFVVEQEDNPETGALKGSLVLNKDHIRRLEADVNIHPTDDDYFGWDGLQHSGVIEYLDAEEEETAMICMSPEDLEEYRQRKARGKQAKEEEPDHHDLDPKNLNARVKTKINPTTHMYTHCEIHPSMLLGICASIIPFPDHNQVRRPKQYLSISTPPRTPTFFSRLVMVPPPAPSYRR
;
A
#
# COMPACT_ATOMS: atom_id res chain seq x y z
N TYR A 1 10.58 26.85 -13.44
CA TYR A 1 10.32 25.51 -12.86
C TYR A 1 11.19 25.36 -11.61
N THR A 2 10.66 24.79 -10.52
CA THR A 2 11.41 24.53 -9.28
C THR A 2 11.96 23.10 -9.28
N PHE A 3 12.89 22.79 -8.36
CA PHE A 3 13.40 21.42 -8.17
C PHE A 3 12.26 20.42 -7.89
N ALA A 4 11.37 20.75 -6.95
CA ALA A 4 10.20 19.92 -6.62
C ALA A 4 9.27 19.70 -7.83
N SER A 5 9.04 20.73 -8.65
CA SER A 5 8.25 20.60 -9.87
C SER A 5 8.88 19.65 -10.89
N THR A 6 10.20 19.53 -10.93
CA THR A 6 10.90 18.61 -11.86
C THR A 6 10.71 17.17 -11.41
N LEU A 7 10.87 16.91 -10.10
CA LEU A 7 10.64 15.58 -9.53
C LEU A 7 9.17 15.14 -9.67
N SER A 8 8.22 16.02 -9.37
CA SER A 8 6.79 15.77 -9.58
C SER A 8 6.48 15.41 -11.04
N HIS A 9 7.10 16.11 -12.00
CA HIS A 9 6.90 15.81 -13.42
C HIS A 9 7.38 14.42 -13.82
N LEU A 10 8.47 13.91 -13.22
CA LEU A 10 8.97 12.55 -13.48
C LEU A 10 8.03 11.45 -12.96
N ARG A 11 7.22 11.76 -11.94
CA ARG A 11 6.29 10.80 -11.30
C ARG A 11 4.86 10.92 -11.79
N ARG A 12 4.65 11.62 -12.89
CA ARG A 12 3.35 11.89 -13.48
C ARG A 12 2.91 10.73 -14.38
N THR A 13 1.69 10.26 -14.17
CA THR A 13 1.00 9.33 -15.06
C THR A 13 -0.17 10.01 -15.77
N ASN A 14 -0.38 9.67 -17.03
CA ASN A 14 -1.42 10.26 -17.86
C ASN A 14 -2.37 9.18 -18.36
N THR A 15 -3.65 9.30 -18.02
CA THR A 15 -4.69 8.44 -18.56
C THR A 15 -4.93 8.80 -20.02
N PRO A 16 -4.90 7.84 -20.98
CA PRO A 16 -5.04 8.10 -22.42
C PRO A 16 -6.51 8.37 -22.81
N ILE A 17 -7.14 9.35 -22.17
CA ILE A 17 -8.52 9.78 -22.44
C ILE A 17 -8.49 11.23 -22.91
N GLY A 18 -9.27 11.52 -23.96
CA GLY A 18 -9.45 12.88 -24.47
C GLY A 18 -9.94 13.83 -23.39
N ARG A 19 -9.31 15.00 -23.28
CA ARG A 19 -9.61 15.98 -22.22
C ARG A 19 -10.99 16.62 -22.36
N ASP A 20 -11.56 16.56 -23.57
CA ASP A 20 -12.87 17.11 -23.92
C ASP A 20 -14.04 16.27 -23.39
N GLY A 21 -13.78 15.03 -22.97
CA GLY A 21 -14.77 14.13 -22.41
C GLY A 21 -15.15 14.50 -20.97
N LYS A 22 -16.47 14.68 -20.72
CA LYS A 22 -17.07 14.86 -19.37
C LYS A 22 -17.24 13.53 -18.60
N LEU A 23 -16.42 12.52 -18.88
CA LEU A 23 -16.49 11.25 -18.17
C LEU A 23 -16.02 11.43 -16.73
N ALA A 24 -16.95 11.36 -15.77
CA ALA A 24 -16.66 11.61 -14.36
C ALA A 24 -15.92 10.44 -13.69
N LYS A 25 -16.29 9.19 -14.00
CA LYS A 25 -15.75 7.98 -13.35
C LYS A 25 -14.21 7.88 -13.36
N PRO A 26 -13.49 8.01 -14.50
CA PRO A 26 -12.03 7.88 -14.50
C PRO A 26 -11.32 9.05 -13.79
N ARG A 27 -12.01 10.17 -13.55
CA ARG A 27 -11.48 11.37 -12.88
C ARG A 27 -11.69 11.32 -11.36
N GLN A 28 -12.63 10.51 -10.89
CA GLN A 28 -12.90 10.36 -9.47
C GLN A 28 -11.76 9.61 -8.78
N LEU A 29 -11.50 9.98 -7.52
CA LEU A 29 -10.59 9.22 -6.69
C LEU A 29 -11.26 7.88 -6.36
N HIS A 30 -10.58 6.78 -6.63
CA HIS A 30 -11.01 5.43 -6.31
C HIS A 30 -10.23 4.92 -5.09
N ASN A 31 -10.82 4.00 -4.31
CA ASN A 31 -10.19 3.48 -3.10
C ASN A 31 -8.89 2.72 -3.40
N THR A 32 -8.82 2.03 -4.53
CA THR A 32 -7.59 1.34 -4.99
C THR A 32 -6.43 2.28 -5.32
N HIS A 33 -6.63 3.60 -5.30
CA HIS A 33 -5.51 4.54 -5.42
C HIS A 33 -4.74 4.72 -4.10
N TRP A 34 -5.31 4.29 -2.96
CA TRP A 34 -4.72 4.47 -1.65
C TRP A 34 -3.30 3.89 -1.60
N GLY A 35 -2.34 4.69 -1.14
CA GLY A 35 -0.94 4.27 -1.02
C GLY A 35 -0.17 4.18 -2.35
N LEU A 36 -0.82 4.18 -3.51
CA LEU A 36 -0.18 4.09 -4.84
C LEU A 36 -0.11 5.44 -5.56
N VAL A 37 -1.18 6.23 -5.46
CA VAL A 37 -1.31 7.53 -6.14
C VAL A 37 -1.65 8.60 -5.13
N CYS A 38 -1.03 9.78 -5.27
CA CYS A 38 -1.35 10.90 -4.41
C CYS A 38 -2.80 11.38 -4.60
N PRO A 39 -3.61 11.50 -3.54
CA PRO A 39 -5.01 11.94 -3.65
C PRO A 39 -5.17 13.44 -3.93
N ALA A 40 -4.14 14.24 -3.65
CA ALA A 40 -4.17 15.70 -3.75
C ALA A 40 -3.49 16.23 -5.03
N GLU A 41 -2.43 15.57 -5.50
CA GLU A 41 -1.56 16.07 -6.56
C GLU A 41 -2.11 15.75 -7.96
N THR A 42 -3.07 16.58 -8.39
CA THR A 42 -3.67 16.58 -9.73
C THR A 42 -3.79 18.02 -10.23
N PRO A 43 -3.58 18.29 -11.54
CA PRO A 43 -3.83 19.61 -12.08
C PRO A 43 -5.31 20.00 -12.00
N GLU A 44 -5.57 21.31 -11.97
CA GLU A 44 -6.92 21.87 -12.05
C GLU A 44 -7.47 21.84 -13.50
N GLY A 45 -8.78 21.97 -13.65
CA GLY A 45 -9.45 22.06 -14.95
C GLY A 45 -9.59 20.74 -15.70
N GLN A 46 -9.43 20.77 -17.03
CA GLN A 46 -9.77 19.65 -17.93
C GLN A 46 -8.90 18.40 -17.75
N ALA A 47 -7.73 18.53 -17.10
CA ALA A 47 -6.85 17.40 -16.80
C ALA A 47 -7.07 16.81 -15.40
N CYS A 48 -7.98 17.38 -14.59
CA CYS A 48 -8.25 16.92 -13.24
C CYS A 48 -8.67 15.44 -13.21
N GLY A 49 -7.96 14.65 -12.41
CA GLY A 49 -8.15 13.21 -12.25
C GLY A 49 -7.64 12.35 -13.40
N LEU A 50 -7.28 12.94 -14.54
CA LEU A 50 -6.65 12.22 -15.68
C LEU A 50 -5.13 12.21 -15.58
N VAL A 51 -4.57 13.28 -15.02
CA VAL A 51 -3.15 13.36 -14.69
C VAL A 51 -3.01 13.07 -13.20
N LYS A 52 -2.29 12.00 -12.89
CA LYS A 52 -2.07 11.51 -11.54
C LYS A 52 -0.57 11.54 -11.23
N ASN A 53 -0.21 11.54 -9.96
CA ASN A 53 1.18 11.48 -9.53
C ASN A 53 1.36 10.34 -8.53
N LEU A 54 2.42 9.56 -8.67
CA LEU A 54 2.72 8.43 -7.80
C LEU A 54 2.99 8.90 -6.35
N SER A 55 2.55 8.10 -5.36
CA SER A 55 2.82 8.33 -3.93
C SER A 55 4.30 8.16 -3.61
N LEU A 56 4.86 8.75 -2.55
CA LEU A 56 6.32 8.74 -2.27
C LEU A 56 6.97 7.36 -2.36
N MET A 57 6.36 6.32 -1.78
CA MET A 57 6.90 4.95 -1.78
C MET A 57 6.38 4.06 -2.92
N CYS A 58 5.57 4.60 -3.84
CA CYS A 58 5.11 3.80 -4.96
C CYS A 58 6.27 3.37 -5.87
N TYR A 59 6.33 2.06 -6.10
CA TYR A 59 7.24 1.37 -7.00
C TYR A 59 6.49 0.89 -8.23
N VAL A 60 7.14 0.89 -9.39
CA VAL A 60 6.56 0.39 -10.65
C VAL A 60 7.36 -0.84 -11.07
N SER A 61 6.70 -1.99 -11.24
CA SER A 61 7.37 -3.24 -11.59
C SER A 61 8.07 -3.14 -12.94
N VAL A 62 9.29 -3.67 -13.01
CA VAL A 62 10.07 -3.78 -14.25
C VAL A 62 9.71 -5.07 -15.00
N GLY A 63 9.22 -6.07 -14.27
CA GLY A 63 8.79 -7.35 -14.81
C GLY A 63 9.89 -8.39 -14.69
N THR A 64 9.49 -9.64 -14.46
CA THR A 64 10.41 -10.77 -14.31
C THR A 64 9.94 -12.00 -15.08
N PRO A 65 10.86 -12.88 -15.53
CA PRO A 65 10.48 -14.10 -16.23
C PRO A 65 9.63 -15.02 -15.34
N ALA A 66 8.51 -15.50 -15.88
CA ALA A 66 7.57 -16.35 -15.14
C ALA A 66 7.91 -17.85 -15.19
N ASP A 67 8.73 -18.28 -16.17
CA ASP A 67 9.05 -19.69 -16.40
C ASP A 67 9.64 -20.41 -15.17
N PRO A 68 10.58 -19.81 -14.40
CA PRO A 68 11.11 -20.47 -13.21
C PRO A 68 10.04 -20.75 -12.14
N ILE A 69 9.03 -19.88 -12.04
CA ILE A 69 7.92 -20.03 -11.09
C ILE A 69 7.02 -21.17 -11.54
N LYS A 70 6.74 -21.26 -12.85
CA LYS A 70 5.99 -22.38 -13.44
C LYS A 70 6.69 -23.71 -13.16
N ASP A 71 7.97 -23.82 -13.46
CA ASP A 71 8.75 -25.05 -13.27
C ASP A 71 8.79 -25.46 -11.79
N PHE A 72 8.97 -24.49 -10.89
CA PHE A 72 8.91 -24.74 -9.45
C PHE A 72 7.55 -25.32 -9.02
N MET A 73 6.45 -24.78 -9.53
CA MET A 73 5.12 -25.28 -9.19
C MET A 73 4.88 -26.71 -9.72
N ILE A 74 5.34 -27.02 -10.94
CA ILE A 74 5.26 -28.38 -11.50
C ILE A 74 6.01 -29.37 -10.60
N GLN A 75 7.21 -29.01 -10.12
CA GLN A 75 7.98 -29.83 -9.18
C GLN A 75 7.29 -30.02 -7.82
N ARG A 76 6.36 -29.14 -7.45
CA ARG A 76 5.56 -29.21 -6.23
C ARG A 76 4.16 -29.81 -6.46
N ASN A 77 4.03 -30.71 -7.43
CA ASN A 77 2.80 -31.44 -7.73
C ASN A 77 1.66 -30.56 -8.26
N MET A 78 1.97 -29.46 -8.95
CA MET A 78 0.98 -28.81 -9.82
C MET A 78 0.74 -29.70 -11.05
N GLU A 79 -0.52 -30.07 -11.27
CA GLU A 79 -0.96 -30.77 -12.47
C GLU A 79 -1.07 -29.75 -13.61
N VAL A 80 -0.43 -30.02 -14.74
CA VAL A 80 -0.47 -29.13 -15.91
C VAL A 80 -1.85 -29.24 -16.57
N LEU A 81 -2.33 -28.14 -17.15
CA LEU A 81 -3.67 -28.07 -17.73
C LEU A 81 -3.94 -29.14 -18.79
N GLU A 82 -2.94 -29.52 -19.59
CA GLU A 82 -3.08 -30.55 -20.63
C GLU A 82 -3.36 -31.95 -20.06
N GLU A 83 -2.95 -32.21 -18.81
CA GLU A 83 -3.11 -33.49 -18.11
C GLU A 83 -4.31 -33.47 -17.14
N TYR A 84 -4.98 -32.32 -17.00
CA TYR A 84 -6.06 -32.14 -16.04
C TYR A 84 -7.38 -32.76 -16.53
N GLU A 85 -7.92 -33.68 -15.74
CA GLU A 85 -9.25 -34.23 -15.94
C GLU A 85 -10.25 -33.67 -14.90
N PRO A 86 -11.22 -32.82 -15.30
CA PRO A 86 -12.17 -32.18 -14.38
C PRO A 86 -13.00 -33.16 -13.54
N ALA A 87 -13.23 -34.36 -14.04
CA ALA A 87 -13.99 -35.40 -13.33
C ALA A 87 -13.21 -36.01 -12.17
N SER A 88 -11.88 -36.07 -12.27
CA SER A 88 -10.99 -36.61 -11.23
C SER A 88 -10.85 -35.63 -10.06
N SER A 89 -10.78 -34.35 -10.38
CA SER A 89 -10.40 -33.29 -9.44
C SER A 89 -11.29 -32.04 -9.54
N PRO A 90 -12.59 -32.14 -9.16
CA PRO A 90 -13.56 -31.05 -9.31
C PRO A 90 -13.37 -29.90 -8.31
N PHE A 91 -12.59 -30.14 -7.24
CA PHE A 91 -12.30 -29.17 -6.19
C PHE A 91 -10.90 -28.56 -6.26
N ALA A 92 -10.12 -28.91 -7.27
CA ALA A 92 -8.78 -28.37 -7.45
C ALA A 92 -8.82 -26.84 -7.69
N THR A 93 -7.82 -26.16 -7.18
CA THR A 93 -7.63 -24.72 -7.36
C THR A 93 -6.92 -24.47 -8.67
N LYS A 94 -7.47 -23.55 -9.48
CA LYS A 94 -6.90 -23.16 -10.77
C LYS A 94 -5.71 -22.23 -10.57
N ILE A 95 -4.62 -22.43 -11.29
CA ILE A 95 -3.42 -21.61 -11.21
C ILE A 95 -3.27 -20.81 -12.49
N PHE A 96 -3.24 -19.49 -12.35
CA PHE A 96 -3.06 -18.54 -13.44
C PHE A 96 -1.72 -17.83 -13.30
N ILE A 97 -0.99 -17.71 -14.40
CA ILE A 97 0.25 -16.92 -14.48
C ILE A 97 0.06 -15.87 -15.57
N ASN A 98 0.13 -14.59 -15.23
CA ASN A 98 -0.09 -13.46 -16.15
C ASN A 98 -1.40 -13.62 -16.96
N GLY A 99 -2.46 -14.09 -16.29
CA GLY A 99 -3.78 -14.35 -16.89
C GLY A 99 -3.92 -15.66 -17.68
N SER A 100 -2.83 -16.39 -17.94
CA SER A 100 -2.89 -17.71 -18.60
C SER A 100 -3.15 -18.81 -17.59
N TRP A 101 -4.15 -19.67 -17.84
CA TRP A 101 -4.40 -20.85 -17.01
C TRP A 101 -3.33 -21.92 -17.31
N VAL A 102 -2.46 -22.19 -16.33
CA VAL A 102 -1.30 -23.08 -16.51
C VAL A 102 -1.56 -24.49 -15.96
N GLY A 103 -2.35 -24.60 -14.90
CA GLY A 103 -2.59 -25.88 -14.26
C GLY A 103 -3.55 -25.80 -13.10
N VAL A 104 -3.63 -26.89 -12.34
CA VAL A 104 -4.42 -26.97 -11.12
C VAL A 104 -3.60 -27.56 -9.98
N HIS A 105 -4.03 -27.31 -8.76
CA HIS A 105 -3.44 -27.93 -7.59
C HIS A 105 -4.52 -28.23 -6.54
N GLN A 106 -4.43 -29.43 -5.93
CA GLN A 106 -5.41 -29.89 -4.93
C GLN A 106 -5.27 -29.13 -3.61
N ASP A 107 -4.04 -29.01 -3.09
CA ASP A 107 -3.73 -28.29 -1.85
C ASP A 107 -3.08 -26.92 -2.12
N ALA A 108 -3.88 -25.98 -2.63
CA ALA A 108 -3.38 -24.64 -2.91
C ALA A 108 -2.97 -23.86 -1.66
N LYS A 109 -3.45 -24.22 -0.46
CA LYS A 109 -3.04 -23.52 0.75
C LYS A 109 -1.54 -23.72 0.98
N HIS A 110 -1.08 -24.97 0.92
CA HIS A 110 0.32 -25.30 1.09
C HIS A 110 1.19 -24.71 -0.02
N LEU A 111 0.76 -24.82 -1.29
CA LEU A 111 1.50 -24.25 -2.43
C LEU A 111 1.68 -22.73 -2.31
N VAL A 112 0.62 -22.00 -1.93
CA VAL A 112 0.67 -20.54 -1.77
C VAL A 112 1.64 -20.14 -0.68
N SER A 113 1.61 -20.80 0.48
CA SER A 113 2.56 -20.54 1.57
C SER A 113 4.01 -20.78 1.13
N LEU A 114 4.28 -21.86 0.40
CA LEU A 114 5.62 -22.13 -0.14
C LEU A 114 6.09 -21.03 -1.10
N VAL A 115 5.25 -20.60 -2.03
CA VAL A 115 5.62 -19.56 -3.00
C VAL A 115 5.80 -18.20 -2.33
N GLN A 116 4.97 -17.88 -1.33
CA GLN A 116 5.13 -16.68 -0.50
C GLN A 116 6.46 -16.71 0.26
N ASP A 117 6.85 -17.85 0.83
CA ASP A 117 8.13 -17.99 1.54
C ASP A 117 9.33 -17.82 0.59
N LEU A 118 9.24 -18.31 -0.64
CA LEU A 118 10.28 -18.09 -1.65
C LEU A 118 10.46 -16.60 -1.99
N ARG A 119 9.35 -15.86 -2.05
CA ARG A 119 9.37 -14.41 -2.26
C ARG A 119 9.98 -13.68 -1.06
N ARG A 120 9.61 -14.05 0.17
CA ARG A 120 10.16 -13.48 1.42
C ARG A 120 11.66 -13.71 1.57
N LYS A 121 12.15 -14.88 1.13
CA LYS A 121 13.57 -15.22 1.08
C LYS A 121 14.29 -14.61 -0.12
N SER A 122 13.61 -13.79 -0.93
CA SER A 122 14.12 -13.17 -2.15
C SER A 122 14.70 -14.17 -3.18
N ILE A 123 14.21 -15.42 -3.19
CA ILE A 123 14.51 -16.40 -4.23
C ILE A 123 13.73 -16.07 -5.50
N ILE A 124 12.47 -15.67 -5.31
CA ILE A 124 11.63 -15.08 -6.35
C ILE A 124 11.68 -13.57 -6.18
N SER A 125 11.62 -12.82 -7.28
CA SER A 125 11.58 -11.36 -7.24
C SER A 125 10.44 -10.85 -6.38
N HIS A 126 10.73 -9.85 -5.55
CA HIS A 126 9.76 -9.15 -4.70
C HIS A 126 8.65 -8.47 -5.52
N GLU A 127 8.86 -8.26 -6.83
CA GLU A 127 7.87 -7.70 -7.74
C GLU A 127 6.72 -8.68 -8.06
N VAL A 128 6.91 -9.98 -7.87
CA VAL A 128 5.88 -10.98 -8.21
C VAL A 128 4.71 -10.86 -7.23
N SER A 129 3.52 -10.62 -7.76
CA SER A 129 2.28 -10.55 -6.97
C SER A 129 1.61 -11.92 -6.90
N LEU A 130 1.11 -12.25 -5.72
CA LEU A 130 0.56 -13.56 -5.39
C LEU A 130 -0.84 -13.39 -4.80
N VAL A 131 -1.87 -13.64 -5.61
CA VAL A 131 -3.27 -13.43 -5.23
C VAL A 131 -4.01 -14.75 -5.14
N ARG A 132 -4.52 -15.09 -3.95
CA ARG A 132 -5.31 -16.30 -3.74
C ARG A 132 -6.79 -15.95 -3.52
N ASP A 133 -7.62 -16.18 -4.53
CA ASP A 133 -9.08 -16.09 -4.40
C ASP A 133 -9.66 -17.42 -3.91
N ILE A 134 -10.08 -17.43 -2.65
CA ILE A 134 -10.65 -18.61 -1.99
C ILE A 134 -12.05 -18.93 -2.54
N ARG A 135 -12.83 -17.91 -2.95
CA ARG A 135 -14.21 -18.10 -3.40
C ARG A 135 -14.25 -18.72 -4.79
N ASP A 136 -13.44 -18.18 -5.70
CA ASP A 136 -13.40 -18.64 -7.09
C ASP A 136 -12.45 -19.85 -7.28
N ARG A 137 -11.72 -20.23 -6.22
CA ARG A 137 -10.69 -21.28 -6.21
C ARG A 137 -9.64 -21.02 -7.28
N GLU A 138 -9.04 -19.84 -7.20
CA GLU A 138 -8.01 -19.38 -8.14
C GLU A 138 -6.78 -18.89 -7.37
N PHE A 139 -5.61 -19.25 -7.88
CA PHE A 139 -4.35 -18.68 -7.47
C PHE A 139 -3.75 -17.97 -8.68
N LYS A 140 -3.62 -16.65 -8.61
CA LYS A 140 -3.17 -15.78 -9.69
C LYS A 140 -1.79 -15.24 -9.34
N ILE A 141 -0.85 -15.41 -10.25
CA ILE A 141 0.52 -14.95 -10.14
C ILE A 141 0.75 -13.93 -11.24
N PHE A 142 1.20 -12.74 -10.87
CA PHE A 142 1.56 -11.70 -11.82
C PHE A 142 3.04 -11.36 -11.70
N SER A 143 3.75 -11.50 -12.81
CA SER A 143 5.16 -11.17 -12.98
C SER A 143 5.39 -10.07 -14.01
N ASP A 144 4.30 -9.56 -14.62
CA ASP A 144 4.33 -8.55 -15.66
C ASP A 144 4.87 -7.19 -15.16
N ALA A 145 5.37 -6.40 -16.12
CA ALA A 145 5.84 -5.04 -15.91
C ALA A 145 4.69 -4.02 -15.83
N GLY A 146 4.93 -2.87 -15.20
CA GLY A 146 3.99 -1.74 -15.17
C GLY A 146 2.94 -1.81 -14.05
N ARG A 147 3.03 -2.78 -13.15
CA ARG A 147 2.20 -2.84 -11.94
C ARG A 147 2.71 -1.82 -10.93
N VAL A 148 1.78 -1.11 -10.31
CA VAL A 148 2.09 -0.16 -9.23
C VAL A 148 2.00 -0.89 -7.89
N MET A 149 3.04 -0.75 -7.09
CA MET A 149 3.21 -1.46 -5.83
C MET A 149 3.59 -0.48 -4.72
N ARG A 150 3.39 -0.87 -3.47
CA ARG A 150 3.91 -0.14 -2.32
C ARG A 150 4.49 -1.09 -1.26
N PRO A 151 5.60 -0.71 -0.62
CA PRO A 151 6.18 -1.50 0.46
C PRO A 151 5.37 -1.35 1.75
N LEU A 152 5.13 -2.47 2.43
CA LEU A 152 4.50 -2.54 3.74
C LEU A 152 5.33 -3.43 4.67
N PHE A 153 5.20 -3.21 5.99
CA PHE A 153 5.79 -4.12 6.95
C PHE A 153 4.97 -5.40 7.04
N VAL A 154 5.66 -6.54 7.09
CA VAL A 154 5.03 -7.85 7.25
C VAL A 154 4.68 -8.10 8.72
N VAL A 155 3.50 -8.65 8.95
CA VAL A 155 3.05 -9.11 10.26
C VAL A 155 3.12 -10.63 10.31
N GLU A 156 3.66 -11.17 11.42
CA GLU A 156 3.73 -12.61 11.64
C GLU A 156 2.33 -13.20 11.79
N GLN A 157 1.99 -14.15 10.92
CA GLN A 157 0.67 -14.79 10.90
C GLN A 157 0.60 -16.04 11.80
N GLU A 158 1.76 -16.58 12.19
CA GLU A 158 1.90 -17.75 13.06
C GLU A 158 2.96 -17.45 14.13
N ASP A 159 2.98 -18.26 15.20
CA ASP A 159 4.02 -18.11 16.21
C ASP A 159 5.34 -18.63 15.63
N ASN A 160 6.35 -17.75 15.57
CA ASN A 160 7.65 -18.08 14.99
C ASN A 160 8.59 -18.60 16.08
N PRO A 161 8.92 -19.90 16.10
CA PRO A 161 9.78 -20.48 17.14
C PRO A 161 11.24 -20.05 17.02
N GLU A 162 11.70 -19.65 15.83
CA GLU A 162 13.10 -19.26 15.61
C GLU A 162 13.41 -17.87 16.17
N THR A 163 12.49 -16.93 15.97
CA THR A 163 12.63 -15.55 16.46
C THR A 163 11.97 -15.34 17.83
N GLY A 164 11.13 -16.27 18.27
CA GLY A 164 10.28 -16.12 19.44
C GLY A 164 9.16 -15.10 19.26
N ALA A 165 8.94 -14.62 18.03
CA ALA A 165 7.89 -13.65 17.72
C ALA A 165 6.52 -14.31 17.82
N LEU A 166 5.64 -13.70 18.61
CA LEU A 166 4.25 -14.12 18.73
C LEU A 166 3.46 -13.69 17.50
N LYS A 167 2.44 -14.48 17.17
CA LYS A 167 1.42 -14.15 16.18
C LYS A 167 0.89 -12.73 16.35
N GLY A 168 0.83 -11.98 15.26
CA GLY A 168 0.39 -10.59 15.25
C GLY A 168 1.46 -9.58 15.67
N SER A 169 2.73 -9.99 15.74
CA SER A 169 3.86 -9.09 15.91
C SER A 169 4.44 -8.70 14.54
N LEU A 170 5.12 -7.55 14.45
CA LEU A 170 5.86 -7.19 13.25
C LEU A 170 7.08 -8.11 13.09
N VAL A 171 7.43 -8.44 11.85
CA VAL A 171 8.70 -9.10 11.51
C VAL A 171 9.88 -8.14 11.74
N LEU A 172 9.63 -6.83 11.68
CA LEU A 172 10.62 -5.80 11.99
C LEU A 172 11.00 -5.84 13.49
N ASN A 173 12.25 -6.22 13.78
CA ASN A 173 12.82 -6.22 15.11
C ASN A 173 13.76 -5.04 15.36
N LYS A 174 14.01 -4.72 16.64
CA LYS A 174 14.97 -3.68 17.03
C LYS A 174 16.39 -3.95 16.52
N ASP A 175 16.76 -5.20 16.32
CA ASP A 175 18.07 -5.54 15.75
C ASP A 175 18.21 -5.11 14.29
N HIS A 176 17.14 -5.20 13.50
CA HIS A 176 17.12 -4.65 12.13
C HIS A 176 17.33 -3.13 12.16
N ILE A 177 16.68 -2.44 13.10
CA ILE A 177 16.84 -0.98 13.27
C ILE A 177 18.28 -0.62 13.64
N ARG A 178 18.89 -1.34 14.59
CA ARG A 178 20.30 -1.13 14.97
C ARG A 178 21.26 -1.33 13.81
N ARG A 179 21.00 -2.30 12.92
CA ARG A 179 21.80 -2.50 11.70
C ARG A 179 21.68 -1.32 10.75
N LEU A 180 20.45 -0.82 10.52
CA LEU A 180 20.22 0.38 9.72
C LEU A 180 20.87 1.64 10.32
N GLU A 181 20.91 1.75 11.65
CA GLU A 181 21.62 2.83 12.34
C GLU A 181 23.14 2.72 12.19
N ALA A 182 23.68 1.49 12.14
CA ALA A 182 25.10 1.24 11.91
C ALA A 182 25.52 1.57 10.46
N ASP A 183 24.62 1.39 9.49
CA ASP A 183 24.85 1.69 8.07
C ASP A 183 25.18 3.17 7.82
N VAL A 184 24.85 4.08 8.75
CA VAL A 184 25.17 5.52 8.62
C VAL A 184 26.67 5.77 8.39
N ASN A 185 27.53 4.87 8.90
CA ASN A 185 28.98 4.97 8.77
C ASN A 185 29.59 4.04 7.70
N ILE A 186 28.75 3.28 6.98
CA ILE A 186 29.17 2.28 5.99
C ILE A 186 28.80 2.81 4.60
N HIS A 187 29.67 2.63 3.62
CA HIS A 187 29.35 3.08 2.27
C HIS A 187 28.34 2.10 1.63
N PRO A 188 27.34 2.56 0.87
CA PRO A 188 26.33 1.67 0.25
C PRO A 188 26.86 0.58 -0.70
N THR A 189 28.15 0.62 -1.03
CA THR A 189 28.82 -0.36 -1.89
C THR A 189 29.59 -1.42 -1.10
N ASP A 190 29.71 -1.26 0.21
CA ASP A 190 30.42 -2.20 1.07
C ASP A 190 29.52 -3.42 1.32
N ASP A 191 30.11 -4.62 1.34
CA ASP A 191 29.36 -5.87 1.51
C ASP A 191 28.62 -5.96 2.86
N ASP A 192 29.07 -5.21 3.86
CA ASP A 192 28.47 -5.14 5.19
C ASP A 192 27.26 -4.19 5.27
N TYR A 193 26.99 -3.42 4.21
CA TYR A 193 25.86 -2.48 4.17
C TYR A 193 24.53 -3.24 4.14
N PHE A 194 23.68 -2.99 5.14
CA PHE A 194 22.40 -3.66 5.24
C PHE A 194 21.33 -2.94 4.38
N GLY A 195 21.08 -1.67 4.65
CA GLY A 195 20.21 -0.81 3.85
C GLY A 195 18.78 -1.30 3.67
N TRP A 196 18.10 -0.73 2.66
CA TRP A 196 16.75 -1.14 2.28
C TRP A 196 16.70 -2.56 1.73
N ASP A 197 17.69 -2.93 0.92
CA ASP A 197 17.78 -4.26 0.33
C ASP A 197 17.90 -5.32 1.42
N GLY A 198 18.65 -5.07 2.49
CA GLY A 198 18.75 -5.98 3.63
C GLY A 198 17.41 -6.24 4.32
N LEU A 199 16.55 -5.22 4.44
CA LEU A 199 15.18 -5.37 4.97
C LEU A 199 14.29 -6.21 4.06
N GLN A 200 14.46 -6.04 2.74
CA GLN A 200 13.73 -6.83 1.76
C GLN A 200 14.17 -8.30 1.79
N HIS A 201 15.47 -8.56 1.82
CA HIS A 201 16.03 -9.91 1.88
C HIS A 201 15.73 -10.62 3.21
N SER A 202 15.55 -9.88 4.30
CA SER A 202 15.11 -10.45 5.59
C SER A 202 13.59 -10.67 5.69
N GLY A 203 12.83 -10.38 4.63
CA GLY A 203 11.38 -10.57 4.59
C GLY A 203 10.60 -9.61 5.49
N VAL A 204 11.23 -8.52 5.94
CA VAL A 204 10.58 -7.50 6.79
C VAL A 204 9.59 -6.67 5.99
N ILE A 205 9.87 -6.47 4.70
CA ILE A 205 9.12 -5.62 3.80
C ILE A 205 8.62 -6.44 2.61
N GLU A 206 7.33 -6.31 2.31
CA GLU A 206 6.71 -6.87 1.11
C GLU A 206 6.10 -5.74 0.27
N TYR A 207 6.21 -5.88 -1.05
CA TYR A 207 5.63 -4.93 -2.00
C TYR A 207 4.24 -5.38 -2.43
N LEU A 208 3.18 -4.72 -2.00
CA LEU A 208 1.84 -5.11 -2.41
C LEU A 208 1.41 -4.31 -3.62
N ASP A 209 0.86 -4.99 -4.62
CA ASP A 209 0.15 -4.34 -5.72
C ASP A 209 -1.35 -4.21 -5.43
N ALA A 210 -2.05 -3.47 -6.29
CA ALA A 210 -3.47 -3.18 -6.09
C ALA A 210 -4.36 -4.43 -6.05
N GLU A 211 -3.97 -5.54 -6.69
CA GLU A 211 -4.75 -6.78 -6.67
C GLU A 211 -4.45 -7.62 -5.42
N GLU A 212 -3.18 -7.69 -5.01
CA GLU A 212 -2.77 -8.37 -3.77
C GLU A 212 -3.39 -7.70 -2.53
N GLU A 213 -3.53 -6.36 -2.55
CA GLU A 213 -4.17 -5.59 -1.49
C GLU A 213 -5.61 -6.01 -1.20
N GLU A 214 -6.38 -6.51 -2.17
CA GLU A 214 -7.76 -6.99 -1.96
C GLU A 214 -7.82 -8.24 -1.06
N THR A 215 -6.71 -8.97 -0.95
CA THR A 215 -6.59 -10.15 -0.07
C THR A 215 -5.86 -9.87 1.24
N ALA A 216 -5.26 -8.69 1.38
CA ALA A 216 -4.47 -8.30 2.53
C ALA A 216 -5.31 -7.57 3.59
N MET A 217 -4.93 -7.72 4.86
CA MET A 217 -5.45 -6.93 5.97
C MET A 217 -4.32 -6.07 6.54
N ILE A 218 -4.43 -4.75 6.37
CA ILE A 218 -3.37 -3.79 6.69
C ILE A 218 -3.77 -2.99 7.94
N CYS A 219 -2.91 -2.96 8.97
CA CYS A 219 -3.07 -2.04 10.10
C CYS A 219 -2.39 -0.69 9.83
N MET A 220 -2.97 0.39 10.35
CA MET A 220 -2.50 1.76 10.08
C MET A 220 -1.29 2.17 10.91
N SER A 221 -1.18 1.66 12.14
CA SER A 221 -0.06 1.94 13.01
C SER A 221 0.35 0.69 13.82
N PRO A 222 1.63 0.57 14.22
CA PRO A 222 2.09 -0.50 15.10
C PRO A 222 1.39 -0.52 16.46
N GLU A 223 0.94 0.64 16.94
CA GLU A 223 0.19 0.77 18.20
C GLU A 223 -1.16 0.06 18.11
N ASP A 224 -1.86 0.20 16.99
CA ASP A 224 -3.16 -0.44 16.77
C ASP A 224 -3.00 -1.97 16.68
N LEU A 225 -1.84 -2.44 16.19
CA LEU A 225 -1.48 -3.86 16.16
C LEU A 225 -1.24 -4.42 17.58
N GLU A 226 -0.55 -3.64 18.43
CA GLU A 226 -0.34 -4.00 19.83
C GLU A 226 -1.66 -4.05 20.62
N GLU A 227 -2.54 -3.06 20.42
CA GLU A 227 -3.88 -3.04 21.01
C GLU A 227 -4.70 -4.26 20.56
N TYR A 228 -4.63 -4.60 19.28
CA TYR A 228 -5.25 -5.81 18.73
C TYR A 228 -4.75 -7.09 19.44
N ARG A 229 -3.44 -7.20 19.67
CA ARG A 229 -2.83 -8.34 20.38
C ARG A 229 -3.31 -8.44 21.83
N GLN A 230 -3.32 -7.31 22.55
CA GLN A 230 -3.81 -7.25 23.92
C GLN A 230 -5.30 -7.62 24.01
N ARG A 231 -6.11 -7.15 23.07
CA ARG A 231 -7.54 -7.49 22.99
C ARG A 231 -7.76 -8.98 22.74
N LYS A 232 -6.93 -9.61 21.89
CA LYS A 232 -6.98 -11.07 21.66
C LYS A 232 -6.55 -11.86 22.90
N ALA A 233 -5.52 -11.41 23.62
CA ALA A 233 -5.05 -12.05 24.83
C ALA A 233 -6.07 -11.99 25.98
N ARG A 234 -6.82 -10.87 26.11
CA ARG A 234 -7.90 -10.70 27.10
C ARG A 234 -9.14 -11.57 26.83
N GLY A 235 -9.26 -12.15 25.63
CA GLY A 235 -10.37 -13.04 25.26
C GLY A 235 -11.72 -12.32 25.07
N LYS A 236 -12.75 -13.08 24.65
CA LYS A 236 -14.10 -12.57 24.32
C LYS A 236 -14.89 -12.04 25.53
N GLN A 237 -14.39 -12.19 26.77
CA GLN A 237 -15.07 -11.79 28.00
C GLN A 237 -14.93 -10.29 28.30
N ALA A 238 -14.00 -9.58 27.67
CA ALA A 238 -13.88 -8.12 27.78
C ALA A 238 -14.86 -7.36 26.84
N LYS A 239 -16.11 -7.83 26.73
CA LYS A 239 -17.15 -7.14 25.92
C LYS A 239 -17.80 -5.96 26.66
N GLU A 240 -17.49 -5.77 27.95
CA GLU A 240 -18.21 -4.83 28.83
C GLU A 240 -17.35 -3.68 29.38
N GLU A 241 -16.04 -3.67 29.10
CA GLU A 241 -15.15 -2.56 29.43
C GLU A 241 -14.65 -1.91 28.13
N GLU A 242 -15.57 -1.50 27.25
CA GLU A 242 -15.16 -0.48 26.27
C GLU A 242 -15.13 0.85 27.03
N PRO A 243 -13.98 1.56 27.08
CA PRO A 243 -14.01 2.96 27.45
C PRO A 243 -14.97 3.63 26.47
N ASP A 244 -16.08 4.10 27.02
CA ASP A 244 -16.98 5.00 26.31
C ASP A 244 -16.14 6.20 25.84
N HIS A 245 -16.60 6.95 24.83
CA HIS A 245 -15.86 8.07 24.22
C HIS A 245 -15.39 9.18 25.20
N HIS A 246 -15.64 9.03 26.51
CA HIS A 246 -15.25 9.87 27.61
C HIS A 246 -13.96 9.47 28.35
N ASP A 247 -13.39 8.28 28.14
CA ASP A 247 -12.05 7.94 28.63
C ASP A 247 -10.97 8.39 27.62
N LEU A 248 -11.10 9.64 27.16
CA LEU A 248 -9.92 10.38 26.72
C LEU A 248 -8.99 10.42 27.92
N ASP A 249 -7.80 9.83 27.79
CA ASP A 249 -6.71 10.10 28.72
C ASP A 249 -6.68 11.64 28.92
N PRO A 250 -6.96 12.18 30.12
CA PRO A 250 -7.22 13.61 30.31
C PRO A 250 -6.03 14.50 29.88
N LYS A 251 -4.90 13.89 29.56
CA LYS A 251 -3.69 14.49 29.01
C LYS A 251 -3.72 14.72 27.48
N ASN A 252 -4.63 14.09 26.73
CA ASN A 252 -4.59 14.00 25.26
C ASN A 252 -5.89 14.44 24.55
N LEU A 253 -6.58 15.46 25.07
CA LEU A 253 -7.81 16.03 24.46
C LEU A 253 -7.62 16.53 23.02
N ASN A 254 -6.40 16.89 22.62
CA ASN A 254 -6.07 17.39 21.28
C ASN A 254 -5.57 16.31 20.32
N ALA A 255 -5.51 15.05 20.76
CA ALA A 255 -5.04 13.96 19.92
C ALA A 255 -6.07 13.59 18.84
N ARG A 256 -5.60 13.04 17.72
CA ARG A 256 -6.48 12.52 16.67
C ARG A 256 -7.33 11.39 17.23
N VAL A 257 -8.65 11.48 17.02
CA VAL A 257 -9.58 10.41 17.37
C VAL A 257 -9.25 9.16 16.55
N LYS A 258 -8.88 8.08 17.23
CA LYS A 258 -8.63 6.78 16.61
C LYS A 258 -9.96 6.08 16.28
N THR A 259 -9.99 5.37 15.16
CA THR A 259 -11.14 4.54 14.79
C THR A 259 -11.18 3.29 15.66
N LYS A 260 -12.36 2.93 16.18
CA LYS A 260 -12.54 1.70 16.96
C LYS A 260 -12.13 0.48 16.13
N ILE A 261 -11.31 -0.40 16.71
CA ILE A 261 -10.92 -1.66 16.08
C ILE A 261 -12.16 -2.53 15.91
N ASN A 262 -12.41 -3.00 14.68
CA ASN A 262 -13.56 -3.86 14.43
C ASN A 262 -13.39 -5.20 15.16
N PRO A 263 -14.33 -5.61 16.04
CA PRO A 263 -14.24 -6.86 16.78
C PRO A 263 -14.26 -8.12 15.90
N THR A 264 -14.68 -8.02 14.63
CA THR A 264 -14.62 -9.14 13.68
C THR A 264 -13.26 -9.31 13.01
N THR A 265 -12.28 -8.45 13.31
CA THR A 265 -10.94 -8.57 12.74
C THR A 265 -10.26 -9.84 13.23
N HIS A 266 -9.92 -10.73 12.30
CA HIS A 266 -9.38 -12.05 12.61
C HIS A 266 -7.85 -12.08 12.68
N MET A 267 -7.17 -11.33 11.82
CA MET A 267 -5.70 -11.21 11.74
C MET A 267 -5.31 -10.05 10.83
N TYR A 268 -4.21 -9.35 11.17
CA TYR A 268 -3.54 -8.44 10.25
C TYR A 268 -2.41 -9.18 9.54
N THR A 269 -2.25 -8.91 8.25
CA THR A 269 -1.18 -9.48 7.41
C THR A 269 0.00 -8.52 7.27
N HIS A 270 -0.29 -7.21 7.30
CA HIS A 270 0.67 -6.16 7.01
C HIS A 270 0.40 -4.94 7.89
N CYS A 271 1.41 -4.08 8.01
CA CYS A 271 1.31 -2.77 8.66
C CYS A 271 1.81 -1.67 7.72
N GLU A 272 1.10 -0.55 7.68
CA GLU A 272 1.56 0.64 6.99
C GLU A 272 2.88 1.13 7.61
N ILE A 273 3.84 1.53 6.76
CA ILE A 273 5.11 2.09 7.23
C ILE A 273 4.85 3.44 7.91
N HIS A 274 4.18 4.34 7.20
CA HIS A 274 3.69 5.60 7.75
C HIS A 274 2.61 6.20 6.85
N PRO A 275 1.46 6.68 7.39
CA PRO A 275 0.37 7.21 6.57
C PRO A 275 0.78 8.35 5.62
N SER A 276 1.74 9.19 5.98
CA SER A 276 2.23 10.27 5.11
C SER A 276 2.82 9.80 3.78
N MET A 277 3.22 8.53 3.67
CA MET A 277 3.79 7.96 2.44
C MET A 277 2.79 7.87 1.29
N LEU A 278 1.49 8.05 1.57
CA LEU A 278 0.44 8.18 0.55
C LEU A 278 0.54 9.47 -0.28
N LEU A 279 1.25 10.49 0.23
CA LEU A 279 1.36 11.79 -0.44
C LEU A 279 2.35 11.73 -1.61
N GLY A 280 2.18 12.63 -2.57
CA GLY A 280 3.14 12.87 -3.65
C GLY A 280 4.18 13.92 -3.23
N ILE A 281 5.16 14.17 -4.10
CA ILE A 281 6.32 15.02 -3.78
C ILE A 281 5.91 16.46 -3.48
N CYS A 282 5.00 17.04 -4.29
CA CYS A 282 4.57 18.41 -4.04
C CYS A 282 3.54 18.48 -2.90
N ALA A 283 2.84 17.39 -2.60
CA ALA A 283 1.90 17.33 -1.49
C ALA A 283 2.61 17.16 -0.13
N SER A 284 3.76 16.48 -0.10
CA SER A 284 4.52 16.21 1.12
C SER A 284 5.24 17.45 1.69
N ILE A 285 5.44 18.50 0.89
CA ILE A 285 6.02 19.78 1.33
C ILE A 285 4.99 20.73 1.96
N ILE A 286 3.70 20.38 1.94
CA ILE A 286 2.65 21.20 2.52
C ILE A 286 2.64 20.97 4.04
N PRO A 287 2.81 22.02 4.87
CA PRO A 287 2.73 21.87 6.32
C PRO A 287 1.34 21.42 6.76
N PHE A 288 1.29 20.44 7.66
CA PHE A 288 0.05 19.88 8.24
C PHE A 288 -1.02 19.56 7.17
N PRO A 289 -0.70 18.69 6.19
CA PRO A 289 -1.56 18.45 5.04
C PRO A 289 -2.90 17.81 5.42
N ASP A 290 -2.94 17.09 6.54
CA ASP A 290 -4.09 16.43 7.15
C ASP A 290 -5.01 17.38 7.94
N HIS A 291 -4.53 18.54 8.37
CA HIS A 291 -5.31 19.56 9.09
C HIS A 291 -5.95 20.59 8.16
N ASN A 292 -5.75 20.44 6.85
CA ASN A 292 -6.20 21.41 5.86
C ASN A 292 -7.50 20.95 5.18
N GLN A 293 -8.34 21.89 4.77
CA GLN A 293 -9.51 21.56 3.95
C GLN A 293 -9.04 20.98 2.61
N VAL A 294 -9.55 19.82 2.21
CA VAL A 294 -9.11 19.04 1.02
C VAL A 294 -8.96 19.87 -0.28
N ARG A 295 -9.73 20.96 -0.44
CA ARG A 295 -9.62 21.86 -1.60
C ARG A 295 -8.35 22.73 -1.61
N ARG A 296 -7.81 23.09 -0.44
CA ARG A 296 -6.68 24.02 -0.31
C ARG A 296 -5.34 23.41 -0.73
N PRO A 297 -4.98 22.17 -0.33
CA PRO A 297 -3.79 21.51 -0.87
C PRO A 297 -3.77 21.48 -2.40
N LYS A 298 -4.91 21.16 -3.04
CA LYS A 298 -5.05 21.15 -4.50
C LYS A 298 -4.72 22.50 -5.15
N GLN A 299 -5.11 23.61 -4.50
CA GLN A 299 -4.80 24.96 -4.96
C GLN A 299 -3.32 25.34 -4.76
N TYR A 300 -2.68 24.95 -3.66
CA TYR A 300 -1.23 25.16 -3.49
C TYR A 300 -0.41 24.37 -4.51
N LEU A 301 -0.87 23.17 -4.83
CA LEU A 301 -0.30 22.28 -5.84
C LEU A 301 -0.42 22.84 -7.26
N SER A 302 -1.54 23.47 -7.59
CA SER A 302 -1.74 24.12 -8.90
C SER A 302 -0.91 25.39 -9.07
N ILE A 303 -0.67 26.15 -7.99
CA ILE A 303 0.21 27.33 -8.02
C ILE A 303 1.69 26.92 -8.16
N SER A 304 2.11 25.81 -7.55
CA SER A 304 3.49 25.33 -7.60
C SER A 304 3.82 24.56 -8.89
N THR A 305 2.81 24.15 -9.66
CA THR A 305 2.96 23.49 -10.98
C THR A 305 2.41 24.38 -12.10
N PRO A 306 3.24 25.16 -12.82
CA PRO A 306 2.72 26.10 -13.81
C PRO A 306 2.01 25.36 -14.97
N PRO A 307 0.84 25.85 -15.43
CA PRO A 307 0.18 25.29 -16.60
C PRO A 307 1.03 25.53 -17.86
N ARG A 308 1.07 24.56 -18.78
CA ARG A 308 1.77 24.69 -20.07
C ARG A 308 1.06 25.58 -21.11
N THR A 309 0.10 26.43 -20.72
CA THR A 309 -0.56 27.38 -21.64
C THR A 309 -0.96 28.67 -20.91
N PRO A 310 -0.71 29.87 -21.49
CA PRO A 310 -1.04 31.14 -20.86
C PRO A 310 -2.50 31.47 -21.14
N THR A 311 -3.39 31.28 -20.16
CA THR A 311 -4.73 31.87 -20.24
C THR A 311 -5.11 32.45 -18.88
N PHE A 312 -4.96 33.78 -18.81
CA PHE A 312 -5.73 34.72 -18.00
C PHE A 312 -6.14 34.29 -16.59
N PHE A 313 -5.34 34.67 -15.60
CA PHE A 313 -5.84 34.93 -14.25
C PHE A 313 -5.58 36.39 -13.88
N SER A 314 -6.47 37.26 -14.36
CA SER A 314 -6.75 38.54 -13.72
C SER A 314 -7.96 38.36 -12.81
N ARG A 315 -7.74 38.15 -11.51
CA ARG A 315 -8.59 38.75 -10.47
C ARG A 315 -7.92 38.61 -9.10
N LEU A 316 -7.29 39.73 -8.77
CA LEU A 316 -6.92 40.20 -7.44
C LEU A 316 -7.93 39.79 -6.35
N VAL A 317 -7.36 39.30 -5.24
CA VAL A 317 -7.70 39.64 -3.85
C VAL A 317 -8.83 40.66 -3.71
N MET A 318 -10.00 40.21 -3.27
CA MET A 318 -11.00 41.07 -2.63
C MET A 318 -11.18 40.62 -1.18
N VAL A 319 -10.57 41.38 -0.28
CA VAL A 319 -10.87 41.40 1.15
C VAL A 319 -12.28 41.99 1.31
N PRO A 320 -13.22 41.35 2.02
CA PRO A 320 -14.51 41.98 2.33
C PRO A 320 -14.32 43.07 3.40
N PRO A 321 -14.93 44.26 3.28
CA PRO A 321 -14.89 45.28 4.32
C PRO A 321 -15.78 44.90 5.52
N PRO A 322 -15.52 45.44 6.73
CA PRO A 322 -16.30 45.13 7.93
C PRO A 322 -17.70 45.77 7.88
N ALA A 323 -18.69 45.04 8.39
CA ALA A 323 -20.09 45.48 8.46
C ALA A 323 -20.28 46.66 9.45
N PRO A 324 -21.19 47.62 9.16
CA PRO A 324 -21.46 48.73 10.07
C PRO A 324 -22.41 48.33 11.20
N SER A 325 -22.06 48.74 12.40
CA SER A 325 -22.89 48.73 13.60
C SER A 325 -24.11 49.63 13.42
N TYR A 326 -25.32 49.09 13.56
CA TYR A 326 -26.53 49.88 13.78
C TYR A 326 -27.05 49.66 15.19
N ARG A 327 -26.97 50.74 15.99
CA ARG A 327 -27.80 50.94 17.18
C ARG A 327 -29.26 51.13 16.75
N ARG A 328 -30.17 50.53 17.51
CA ARG A 328 -31.35 51.23 18.03
C ARG A 328 -31.51 50.86 19.49
#